data_AF-A0A9P7BBL3-F1
#
_entry.id   AF-A0A9P7BBL3-F1
#
_cell.length_a   1.000
_cell.length_b   1.000
_cell.length_c   1.000
_cell.angle_alpha   90.00
_cell.angle_beta   90.00
_cell.angle_gamma   90.00
#
_symmetry.space_group_name_H-M   'P 1'
#
loop_
_entity.id
_entity.type
_entity.pdbx_description
1 polymer ?
#
loop_
_entity_poly.entity_id
_entity_poly.type
_entity_poly.pdbx_seq_one_letter_code
_entity_poly.pdbx_strand_id
1 'polypeptide(L)'
;MYHYFFLITAIAKNLPLLKNHFRKHWQERVKVHFNQAGKKASRRDARVAKAAKIAPRPLDLLRPVVRAPTVKYNRKVRAGRGFTFGEVKAAGLTPAYARTIGIAVDHR
;
A
#
# COMPACT_ATOMS: atom_id res chain seq x y z
N MET A 1 2.15 59.70 -3.74
CA MET A 1 0.84 59.44 -4.38
C MET A 1 0.77 58.12 -5.17
N TYR A 2 1.61 57.10 -4.89
CA TYR A 2 1.66 55.83 -5.64
C TYR A 2 1.46 54.57 -4.79
N HIS A 3 1.18 54.72 -3.49
CA HIS A 3 1.11 53.58 -2.57
C HIS A 3 -0.29 52.94 -2.48
N TYR A 4 -1.30 53.55 -3.09
CA TYR A 4 -2.70 53.09 -3.02
C TYR A 4 -3.18 52.31 -4.26
N PHE A 5 -2.37 52.18 -5.31
CA PHE A 5 -2.81 51.58 -6.58
C PHE A 5 -2.64 50.05 -6.66
N PHE A 6 -1.91 49.43 -5.73
CA PHE A 6 -1.57 48.00 -5.82
C PHE A 6 -2.48 47.05 -5.02
N LEU A 7 -3.48 47.57 -4.31
CA LEU A 7 -4.26 46.78 -3.34
C LEU A 7 -5.61 46.26 -3.87
N ILE A 8 -5.99 46.58 -5.12
CA ILE A 8 -7.32 46.28 -5.67
C ILE A 8 -7.31 45.06 -6.64
N THR A 9 -6.15 44.56 -7.05
CA THR A 9 -6.05 43.50 -8.09
C THR A 9 -6.21 42.06 -7.58
N ALA A 10 -6.09 41.81 -6.27
CA ALA A 10 -6.18 40.47 -5.69
C ALA A 10 -7.63 40.01 -5.37
N ILE A 11 -8.60 40.93 -5.42
CA ILE A 11 -10.00 40.70 -5.11
C ILE A 11 -10.81 41.04 -6.36
N ALA A 12 -11.51 40.05 -6.91
CA ALA A 12 -12.29 40.22 -8.13
C ALA A 12 -13.75 39.87 -7.89
N LYS A 13 -14.18 38.67 -8.32
CA LYS A 13 -15.57 38.21 -8.29
C LYS A 13 -15.83 37.31 -7.09
N ASN A 14 -17.09 36.89 -6.90
CA ASN A 14 -17.49 35.89 -5.92
C ASN A 14 -16.97 34.49 -6.32
N LEU A 15 -15.71 34.21 -5.99
CA LEU A 15 -15.04 32.93 -6.23
C LEU A 15 -14.91 32.15 -4.92
N PRO A 16 -14.88 30.80 -4.98
CA PRO A 16 -14.66 29.98 -3.80
C PRO A 16 -13.27 30.24 -3.20
N LEU A 17 -13.23 30.41 -1.89
CA LEU A 17 -11.97 30.56 -1.17
C LEU A 17 -11.22 29.22 -1.12
N LEU A 18 -10.00 29.21 -1.69
CA LEU A 18 -9.14 28.04 -1.70
C LEU A 18 -8.28 27.96 -0.42
N LYS A 19 -8.09 26.76 0.12
CA LYS A 19 -7.15 26.49 1.22
C LYS A 19 -5.77 26.11 0.67
N ASN A 20 -5.05 27.11 0.17
CA ASN A 20 -3.75 26.88 -0.46
C ASN A 20 -2.66 26.56 0.57
N HIS A 21 -2.09 25.35 0.50
CA HIS A 21 -0.99 24.91 1.35
C HIS A 21 0.40 25.10 0.68
N PHE A 22 0.59 26.21 -0.05
CA PHE A 22 1.81 26.51 -0.81
C PHE A 22 2.71 27.59 -0.16
N ARG A 23 2.54 27.86 1.15
CA ARG A 23 3.33 28.87 1.87
C ARG A 23 4.80 28.49 2.10
N LYS A 24 5.10 27.18 2.15
CA LYS A 24 6.49 26.67 2.31
C LYS A 24 7.15 26.56 0.94
N HIS A 25 8.49 26.42 0.92
CA HIS A 25 9.25 26.06 -0.29
C HIS A 25 8.87 24.64 -0.76
N TRP A 26 7.76 24.55 -1.50
CA TRP A 26 7.17 23.30 -1.97
C TRP A 26 7.87 22.80 -3.24
N GLN A 27 8.42 23.74 -4.03
CA GLN A 27 9.12 23.47 -5.30
C GLN A 27 10.35 22.58 -5.11
N GLU A 28 11.02 22.67 -3.97
CA GLU A 28 12.20 21.85 -3.63
C GLU A 28 11.89 20.36 -3.45
N ARG A 29 10.62 20.00 -3.16
CA ARG A 29 10.21 18.63 -2.82
C ARG A 29 9.09 18.12 -3.72
N VAL A 30 9.17 18.47 -5.01
CA VAL A 30 8.26 17.98 -6.03
C VAL A 30 8.72 16.61 -6.52
N LYS A 31 7.86 15.61 -6.42
CA LYS A 31 8.10 14.27 -7.00
C LYS A 31 7.20 14.09 -8.22
N VAL A 32 7.81 13.69 -9.32
CA VAL A 32 7.13 13.34 -10.57
C VAL A 32 7.32 11.86 -10.88
N HIS A 33 6.46 11.30 -11.74
CA HIS A 33 6.40 9.86 -12.01
C HIS A 33 6.84 9.49 -13.44
N PHE A 34 7.80 10.20 -14.04
CA PHE A 34 8.31 9.86 -15.39
C PHE A 34 8.88 8.44 -15.49
N ASN A 35 9.44 7.93 -14.39
CA ASN A 35 9.98 6.57 -14.31
C ASN A 35 8.92 5.49 -14.01
N GLN A 36 7.62 5.82 -14.00
CA GLN A 36 6.55 4.88 -13.63
C GLN A 36 6.52 3.63 -14.53
N ALA A 37 6.64 3.82 -15.85
CA ALA A 37 6.68 2.73 -16.83
C ALA A 37 7.94 1.87 -16.64
N GLY A 38 9.11 2.50 -16.50
CA GLY A 38 10.38 1.80 -16.23
C GLY A 38 10.35 0.99 -14.93
N LYS A 39 9.82 1.56 -13.84
CA LYS A 39 9.63 0.85 -12.56
C LYS A 39 8.61 -0.29 -12.68
N LYS A 40 7.58 -0.17 -13.52
CA LYS A 40 6.62 -1.26 -13.79
C LYS A 40 7.30 -2.43 -14.49
N ALA A 41 8.08 -2.15 -15.54
CA ALA A 41 8.86 -3.17 -16.26
C ALA A 41 9.87 -3.85 -15.33
N SER A 42 10.69 -3.08 -14.63
CA SER A 42 11.67 -3.62 -13.66
C SER A 42 11.04 -4.49 -12.57
N ARG A 43 9.86 -4.11 -12.04
CA ARG A 43 9.12 -4.98 -11.09
C ARG A 43 8.61 -6.28 -11.72
N ARG A 44 8.26 -6.26 -13.01
CA ARG A 44 7.85 -7.48 -13.73
C ARG A 44 9.04 -8.41 -13.90
N ASP A 45 10.16 -7.91 -14.38
CA ASP A 45 11.36 -8.72 -14.61
C ASP A 45 11.88 -9.34 -13.31
N ALA A 46 11.89 -8.55 -12.22
CA ALA A 46 12.23 -9.06 -10.89
C ALA A 46 11.29 -10.18 -10.40
N ARG A 47 9.98 -10.10 -10.73
CA ARG A 47 9.05 -11.19 -10.41
C ARG A 47 9.30 -12.43 -11.25
N VAL A 48 9.61 -12.28 -12.54
CA VAL A 48 9.96 -13.40 -13.44
C VAL A 48 11.24 -14.09 -12.97
N ALA A 49 12.28 -13.32 -12.66
CA ALA A 49 13.54 -13.85 -12.12
C ALA A 49 13.31 -14.59 -10.79
N LYS A 50 12.48 -14.04 -9.89
CA LYS A 50 12.10 -14.72 -8.65
C LYS A 50 11.35 -16.03 -8.92
N ALA A 51 10.43 -16.05 -9.89
CA ALA A 51 9.67 -17.25 -10.28
C ALA A 51 10.59 -18.34 -10.81
N ALA A 52 11.49 -18.00 -11.73
CA ALA A 52 12.45 -18.94 -12.30
C ALA A 52 13.35 -19.57 -11.23
N LYS A 53 13.78 -18.80 -10.22
CA LYS A 53 14.62 -19.30 -9.11
C LYS A 53 13.87 -20.25 -8.16
N ILE A 54 12.56 -20.06 -7.97
CA ILE A 54 11.76 -20.81 -6.99
C ILE A 54 11.09 -22.05 -7.61
N ALA A 55 10.97 -22.09 -8.95
CA ALA A 55 10.41 -23.21 -9.69
C ALA A 55 10.99 -24.56 -9.21
N PRO A 56 10.17 -25.60 -9.00
CA PRO A 56 8.75 -25.73 -9.39
C PRO A 56 7.73 -25.20 -8.34
N ARG A 57 8.18 -24.61 -7.23
CA ARG A 57 7.28 -24.21 -6.15
C ARG A 57 6.47 -22.96 -6.52
N PRO A 58 5.24 -22.80 -5.98
CA PRO A 58 4.47 -21.57 -6.14
C PRO A 58 5.16 -20.39 -5.42
N LEU A 59 4.88 -19.17 -5.90
CA LEU A 59 5.50 -17.94 -5.40
C LEU A 59 4.90 -17.42 -4.08
N ASP A 60 3.61 -17.64 -3.91
CA ASP A 60 2.82 -17.07 -2.83
C ASP A 60 2.56 -18.11 -1.74
N LEU A 61 2.48 -17.63 -0.50
CA LEU A 61 2.13 -18.45 0.66
C LEU A 61 0.61 -18.48 0.86
N LEU A 62 0.09 -19.59 1.35
CA LEU A 62 -1.31 -19.67 1.77
C LEU A 62 -1.54 -18.75 2.98
N ARG A 63 -2.55 -17.89 2.89
CA ARG A 63 -2.93 -16.91 3.92
C ARG A 63 -4.35 -17.19 4.41
N PRO A 64 -4.64 -16.99 5.71
CA PRO A 64 -5.96 -17.25 6.25
C PRO A 64 -6.96 -16.18 5.84
N VAL A 65 -8.22 -16.51 6.02
CA VAL A 65 -9.37 -15.65 5.78
C VAL A 65 -9.74 -14.95 7.10
N VAL A 66 -9.64 -13.62 7.15
CA VAL A 66 -9.84 -12.84 8.39
C VAL A 66 -10.84 -11.70 8.17
N ARG A 67 -11.62 -11.36 9.20
CA ARG A 67 -12.54 -10.22 9.21
C ARG A 67 -11.79 -8.89 9.38
N ALA A 68 -12.23 -7.82 8.71
CA ALA A 68 -11.62 -6.50 8.91
C ALA A 68 -11.99 -5.89 10.29
N PRO A 69 -11.11 -5.07 10.90
CA PRO A 69 -11.17 -4.79 12.35
C PRO A 69 -12.22 -3.76 12.80
N THR A 70 -12.62 -2.81 11.94
CA THR A 70 -13.49 -1.70 12.37
C THR A 70 -14.97 -1.99 12.12
N VAL A 71 -15.86 -1.32 12.87
CA VAL A 71 -17.33 -1.44 12.72
C VAL A 71 -17.77 -1.22 11.27
N LYS A 72 -17.16 -0.27 10.56
CA LYS A 72 -17.44 0.01 9.14
C LYS A 72 -17.16 -1.19 8.21
N TYR A 73 -16.18 -2.04 8.55
CA TYR A 73 -15.68 -3.09 7.67
C TYR A 73 -15.84 -4.51 8.22
N ASN A 74 -16.43 -4.71 9.39
CA ASN A 74 -16.58 -6.02 10.04
C ASN A 74 -17.31 -7.07 9.18
N ARG A 75 -18.20 -6.63 8.27
CA ARG A 75 -18.87 -7.50 7.29
C ARG A 75 -17.97 -7.99 6.16
N LYS A 76 -16.84 -7.31 5.92
CA LYS A 76 -15.88 -7.64 4.87
C LYS A 76 -14.83 -8.63 5.36
N VAL A 77 -14.46 -9.53 4.46
CA VAL A 77 -13.43 -10.55 4.65
C VAL A 77 -12.20 -10.18 3.81
N ARG A 78 -11.00 -10.49 4.30
CA ARG A 78 -9.72 -10.24 3.61
C ARG A 78 -8.70 -11.32 3.94
N ALA A 79 -7.63 -11.39 3.15
CA ALA A 79 -6.47 -12.20 3.48
C ALA A 79 -5.77 -11.64 4.74
N GLY A 80 -5.47 -12.54 5.70
CA GLY A 80 -4.73 -12.26 6.91
C GLY A 80 -3.21 -12.31 6.71
N ARG A 81 -2.48 -12.11 7.81
CA ARG A 81 -1.01 -12.18 7.82
C ARG A 81 -0.51 -13.62 7.72
N GLY A 82 -1.06 -14.50 8.54
CA GLY A 82 -0.74 -15.94 8.63
C GLY A 82 -1.70 -16.63 9.59
N PHE A 83 -1.80 -17.95 9.49
CA PHE A 83 -2.65 -18.80 10.33
C PHE A 83 -2.16 -18.80 11.78
N THR A 84 -3.11 -18.87 12.70
CA THR A 84 -2.87 -19.01 14.14
C THR A 84 -2.43 -20.45 14.49
N PHE A 85 -1.82 -20.64 15.66
CA PHE A 85 -1.46 -21.99 16.11
C PHE A 85 -2.68 -22.89 16.32
N GLY A 86 -3.82 -22.33 16.72
CA GLY A 86 -5.07 -23.07 16.84
C GLY A 86 -5.53 -23.63 15.50
N GLU A 87 -5.53 -22.81 14.45
CA GLU A 87 -5.91 -23.23 13.10
C GLU A 87 -4.93 -24.25 12.51
N VAL A 88 -3.62 -24.04 12.70
CA VAL A 88 -2.59 -24.97 12.21
C VAL A 88 -2.69 -26.33 12.90
N LYS A 89 -2.93 -26.32 14.22
CA LYS A 89 -3.16 -27.55 15.00
C LYS A 89 -4.46 -28.24 14.58
N ALA A 90 -5.52 -27.48 14.31
CA ALA A 90 -6.79 -28.01 13.80
C ALA A 90 -6.63 -28.67 12.41
N ALA A 91 -5.70 -28.18 11.60
CA ALA A 91 -5.32 -28.79 10.33
C ALA A 91 -4.39 -30.02 10.47
N GLY A 92 -4.01 -30.41 11.69
CA GLY A 92 -3.13 -31.56 11.95
C GLY A 92 -1.65 -31.33 11.62
N LEU A 93 -1.22 -30.07 11.51
CA LEU A 93 0.15 -29.71 11.15
C LEU A 93 0.91 -29.14 12.34
N THR A 94 2.24 -29.23 12.31
CA THR A 94 3.09 -28.46 13.21
C THR A 94 3.38 -27.07 12.62
N PRO A 95 3.48 -26.00 13.43
CA PRO A 95 3.80 -24.66 12.92
C PRO A 95 5.11 -24.56 12.16
N ALA A 96 6.10 -25.41 12.50
CA ALA A 96 7.38 -25.48 11.80
C ALA A 96 7.20 -26.09 10.40
N TYR A 97 6.50 -27.23 10.31
CA TYR A 97 6.24 -27.91 9.04
C TYR A 97 5.32 -27.10 8.12
N ALA A 98 4.32 -26.41 8.66
CA ALA A 98 3.44 -25.54 7.87
C ALA A 98 4.21 -24.47 7.06
N ARG A 99 5.28 -23.91 7.63
CA ARG A 99 6.12 -22.91 6.92
C ARG A 99 6.93 -23.50 5.78
N THR A 100 7.36 -24.76 5.89
CA THR A 100 8.18 -25.41 4.83
C THR A 100 7.35 -25.72 3.60
N ILE A 101 6.07 -26.09 3.78
CA ILE A 101 5.13 -26.41 2.70
C ILE A 101 4.44 -25.18 2.09
N GLY A 102 4.72 -23.97 2.59
CA GLY A 102 4.21 -22.72 2.01
C GLY A 102 2.97 -22.13 2.68
N ILE A 103 2.70 -22.47 3.95
CA ILE A 103 1.62 -21.85 4.74
C ILE A 103 2.20 -20.74 5.61
N ALA A 104 1.64 -19.53 5.53
CA ALA A 104 2.05 -18.43 6.39
C ALA A 104 1.52 -18.65 7.81
N VAL A 105 2.37 -18.55 8.84
CA VAL A 105 1.98 -18.73 10.25
C VAL A 105 2.26 -17.46 11.05
N ASP A 106 1.31 -17.03 11.86
CA ASP A 106 1.40 -15.88 12.76
C ASP A 106 1.18 -16.30 14.22
N HIS A 107 2.02 -15.82 15.14
CA HIS A 107 2.04 -16.26 16.55
C HIS A 107 1.37 -15.29 17.53
N ARG A 108 0.86 -14.18 17.01
CA ARG A 108 0.37 -13.04 17.79
C ARG A 108 -0.98 -13.31 18.44
#